data_AF-A0A6P2EIS1-F1
#
_entry.id   AF-A0A6P2EIS1-F1
#
_cell.length_a   1.000
_cell.length_b   1.000
_cell.length_c   1.000
_cell.angle_alpha   90.00
_cell.angle_beta   90.00
_cell.angle_gamma   90.00
#
_symmetry.space_group_name_H-M   'P 1'
#
loop_
_entity.id
_entity.type
_entity.pdbx_description
1 polymer ?
#
loop_
_entity_poly.entity_id
_entity_poly.type
_entity_poly.pdbx_seq_one_letter_code
_entity_poly.pdbx_strand_id
1 'polypeptide(L)' 'MSTTPTPEGLSDLARYSRAMIAGQTHACIAIEKRHGLFGWPPDIVSVGLKAIDEGADPEQAIDDYLNDSGEDHEA' A
#
# COMPACT_ATOMS: atom_id res chain seq x y z
N MET A 1 -10.59 18.60 12.30
CA MET A 1 -11.10 17.93 11.09
C MET A 1 -11.40 16.51 11.49
N SER A 2 -12.67 16.12 11.44
CA SER A 2 -13.14 14.81 11.90
C SER A 2 -13.23 13.87 10.71
N THR A 3 -12.48 12.78 10.71
CA THR A 3 -12.66 11.69 9.74
C THR A 3 -13.13 10.47 10.51
N THR A 4 -14.44 10.24 10.41
CA THR A 4 -15.17 9.07 10.91
C THR A 4 -14.53 7.76 10.39
N PRO A 5 -14.36 6.73 11.23
CA PRO A 5 -14.02 5.40 10.74
C PRO A 5 -15.24 4.80 10.03
N THR A 6 -15.10 4.43 8.76
CA THR A 6 -16.17 3.78 8.00
C THR A 6 -16.27 2.32 8.45
N PRO A 7 -17.40 1.86 9.03
CA PRO A 7 -17.66 0.43 9.16
C PRO A 7 -18.14 -0.13 7.80
N GLU A 8 -17.79 -1.40 7.53
CA GLU A 8 -18.30 -2.27 6.44
C GLU A 8 -17.45 -2.39 5.16
N GLY A 9 -16.56 -3.39 5.18
CA GLY A 9 -15.81 -3.88 4.03
C GLY A 9 -14.31 -3.81 4.28
N LEU A 10 -13.61 -4.96 4.24
CA LEU A 10 -12.14 -5.01 4.36
C LEU A 10 -11.49 -3.91 3.52
N SER A 11 -10.50 -3.20 4.10
CA SER A 11 -9.69 -2.21 3.38
C SER A 11 -9.02 -2.83 2.16
N ASP A 12 -8.68 -2.00 1.17
CA ASP A 12 -7.99 -2.50 -0.02
C ASP A 12 -6.62 -3.10 0.33
N LEU A 13 -5.94 -2.64 1.40
CA LEU A 13 -4.78 -3.31 1.98
C LEU A 13 -5.11 -4.74 2.42
N ALA A 14 -6.16 -4.92 3.23
CA ALA A 14 -6.52 -6.25 3.73
C ALA A 14 -7.02 -7.18 2.61
N ARG A 15 -7.69 -6.63 1.58
CA ARG A 15 -8.05 -7.39 0.36
C ARG A 15 -6.82 -7.78 -0.44
N TYR A 16 -5.86 -6.87 -0.58
CA TYR A 16 -4.59 -7.11 -1.27
C TYR A 16 -3.80 -8.22 -0.58
N SER A 17 -3.61 -8.14 0.73
CA SER A 17 -2.92 -9.18 1.50
C SER A 17 -3.59 -10.55 1.36
N ARG A 18 -4.93 -10.61 1.43
CA ARG A 18 -5.65 -11.88 1.24
C ARG A 18 -5.52 -12.43 -0.18
N ALA A 19 -5.59 -11.56 -1.19
CA ALA A 19 -5.42 -11.95 -2.59
C ALA A 19 -4.01 -12.47 -2.86
N MET A 20 -2.98 -11.80 -2.31
CA MET A 20 -1.58 -12.22 -2.40
C MET A 20 -1.38 -13.62 -1.80
N ILE A 21 -1.87 -13.86 -0.58
CA ILE A 21 -1.78 -15.17 0.09
C ILE A 21 -2.52 -16.26 -0.71
N ALA A 22 -3.67 -15.93 -1.29
CA ALA A 22 -4.48 -16.86 -2.06
C ALA A 22 -4.00 -17.06 -3.51
N GLY A 23 -2.93 -16.39 -3.94
CA GLY A 23 -2.44 -16.45 -5.33
C GLY A 23 -3.42 -15.82 -6.35
N GLN A 24 -4.30 -14.92 -5.91
CA GLN A 24 -5.31 -14.28 -6.74
C GLN A 24 -4.75 -13.07 -7.48
N THR A 25 -3.81 -13.30 -8.41
CA THR A 25 -3.07 -12.25 -9.13
C THR A 25 -3.97 -11.20 -9.79
N HIS A 26 -5.10 -11.62 -10.36
CA HIS A 26 -6.05 -10.68 -10.97
C HIS A 26 -6.65 -9.69 -9.98
N ALA A 27 -6.89 -10.12 -8.74
CA ALA A 27 -7.39 -9.23 -7.68
C ALA A 27 -6.30 -8.26 -7.21
N CYS A 28 -5.04 -8.72 -7.08
CA CYS A 28 -3.91 -7.85 -6.78
C CYS A 28 -3.75 -6.75 -7.84
N ILE A 29 -3.72 -7.13 -9.13
CA ILE A 29 -3.59 -6.20 -10.25
C ILE A 29 -4.74 -5.18 -10.28
N ALA A 30 -5.97 -5.60 -9.96
CA ALA A 30 -7.11 -4.70 -9.93
C ALA A 30 -6.97 -3.63 -8.82
N ILE A 31 -6.47 -4.02 -7.64
CA ILE A 31 -6.21 -3.11 -6.53
C ILE A 31 -5.05 -2.18 -6.87
N GLU A 32 -3.94 -2.70 -7.38
CA GLU A 32 -2.78 -1.93 -7.80
C GLU A 32 -3.15 -0.84 -8.82
N LYS A 33 -3.90 -1.20 -9.87
CA LYS A 33 -4.35 -0.23 -10.89
C LYS A 33 -5.27 0.84 -10.33
N ARG A 34 -6.15 0.48 -9.38
CA ARG A 34 -7.07 1.43 -8.74
C ARG A 34 -6.31 2.54 -8.00
N HIS A 35 -5.19 2.20 -7.37
CA HIS A 35 -4.42 3.12 -6.55
C HIS A 35 -3.19 3.69 -7.26
N GLY A 36 -3.01 3.44 -8.57
CA GLY A 36 -1.85 3.91 -9.33
C GLY A 36 -0.55 3.17 -9.00
N LEU A 37 -0.63 2.04 -8.29
CA LEU A 37 0.51 1.26 -7.81
C LEU A 37 0.86 0.09 -8.75
N PHE A 38 0.23 -0.01 -9.92
CA PHE A 38 0.50 -1.09 -10.88
C PHE A 38 1.92 -0.99 -11.46
N GLY A 39 2.63 -2.12 -11.41
CA GLY A 39 4.03 -2.22 -11.84
C GLY A 39 5.06 -2.06 -10.72
N TRP A 40 4.62 -1.64 -9.52
CA TRP A 40 5.47 -1.60 -8.35
C TRP A 40 5.62 -2.99 -7.71
N PRO A 41 6.73 -3.27 -7.00
CA PRO A 41 6.88 -4.49 -6.20
C PRO A 41 5.80 -4.58 -5.11
N PRO A 42 5.38 -5.79 -4.69
CA PRO A 42 4.31 -5.98 -3.71
C PRO A 42 4.57 -5.31 -2.35
N ASP A 43 5.83 -5.17 -1.99
CA ASP A 43 6.27 -4.49 -0.77
C ASP A 43 5.95 -2.97 -0.84
N ILE A 44 6.30 -2.31 -1.95
CA ILE A 44 5.96 -0.91 -2.23
C ILE A 44 4.45 -0.70 -2.33
N VAL A 45 3.75 -1.62 -2.99
CA VAL A 45 2.27 -1.60 -3.06
C VAL A 45 1.67 -1.64 -1.65
N SER A 46 2.24 -2.44 -0.75
CA SER A 46 1.76 -2.56 0.63
C SER A 46 1.98 -1.29 1.43
N VAL A 47 3.11 -0.59 1.23
CA VAL A 47 3.37 0.73 1.84
C VAL A 47 2.34 1.76 1.40
N GLY A 48 2.11 1.89 0.08
CA GLY A 48 1.12 2.83 -0.46
C GLY A 48 -0.30 2.53 0.00
N LEU A 49 -0.71 1.25 0.00
CA LEU A 49 -2.02 0.84 0.48
C LEU A 49 -2.21 1.08 1.98
N LYS A 50 -1.15 0.92 2.79
CA LYS A 50 -1.18 1.25 4.22
C LYS A 50 -1.35 2.75 4.44
N ALA A 51 -0.61 3.59 3.73
CA ALA A 51 -0.78 5.04 3.80
C ALA A 51 -2.21 5.46 3.44
N ILE A 52 -2.80 4.88 2.39
CA ILE A 52 -4.19 5.13 2.00
C ILE A 52 -5.18 4.70 3.10
N ASP A 53 -4.95 3.53 3.72
CA ASP A 53 -5.79 3.03 4.81
C ASP A 53 -5.73 3.94 6.05
N GLU A 54 -4.58 4.55 6.30
CA GLU A 54 -4.33 5.50 7.39
C GLU A 54 -4.76 6.94 7.04
N GLY A 55 -5.20 7.20 5.81
CA GLY A 55 -5.58 8.53 5.32
C GLY A 55 -4.39 9.48 5.08
N ALA A 56 -3.20 8.92 4.89
CA ALA A 56 -1.97 9.62 4.54
C ALA A 56 -1.75 9.66 3.02
N ASP A 57 -0.74 10.41 2.59
CA ASP A 57 -0.35 10.50 1.18
C ASP A 57 0.49 9.27 0.78
N PRO A 58 0.05 8.47 -0.21
CA PRO A 58 0.77 7.26 -0.61
C PRO A 58 2.07 7.55 -1.36
N GLU A 59 2.16 8.65 -2.11
CA GLU A 59 3.38 8.99 -2.85
C GLU A 59 4.50 9.36 -1.89
N GLN A 60 4.21 10.20 -0.90
CA GLN A 60 5.15 10.57 0.16
C GLN A 60 5.57 9.35 0.99
N ALA A 61 4.64 8.47 1.38
CA ALA A 61 4.98 7.28 2.16
C ALA A 61 5.89 6.31 1.40
N ILE A 62 5.71 6.20 0.08
CA ILE A 62 6.58 5.40 -0.79
C ILE A 62 7.95 6.05 -0.92
N ASP A 63 8.01 7.37 -1.12
CA ASP A 63 9.27 8.12 -1.19
C ASP A 63 10.08 7.97 0.10
N ASP A 64 9.44 8.15 1.26
CA ASP A 64 10.05 7.95 2.58
C ASP A 64 10.62 6.53 2.73
N TYR A 65 9.85 5.51 2.32
CA TYR A 65 10.28 4.11 2.40
C TYR A 65 11.48 3.79 1.49
N LEU A 66 11.49 4.36 0.28
CA LEU A 66 12.60 4.18 -0.66
C LEU A 66 13.86 4.92 -0.22
N ASN A 67 13.70 6.09 0.40
CA ASN A 67 14.82 6.90 0.90
C ASN A 67 15.39 6.38 2.22
N ASP A 68 14.57 5.83 3.12
CA ASP A 68 15.00 5.17 4.37
C ASP A 68 15.85 3.91 4.09
N SER A 69 15.54 3.21 3.00
CA SER A 69 16.32 2.05 2.54
C SER A 69 17.72 2.41 1.99
N GLY A 70 18.07 3.70 1.92
CA GLY A 70 19.30 4.24 1.35
C GLY A 70 20.30 4.83 2.36
N GLU A 71 20.05 4.74 3.68
CA GLU A 71 21.07 5.12 4.66
C GLU A 71 22.07 3.98 4.88
N ASP A 72 23.08 3.92 4.01
CA ASP A 72 24.36 3.30 4.33
C ASP A 72 24.89 3.97 5.60
N HIS A 73 24.75 3.29 6.73
CA HIS A 73 25.36 3.69 7.99
C HIS A 73 26.89 3.53 7.87
N GLU A 74 27.56 4.50 7.23
CA GLU A 74 29.02 4.63 7.31
C GLU A 74 29.40 5.02 8.74
N ALA A 75 30.00 4.07 9.45
CA ALA A 75 30.63 4.24 10.76
C ALA A 75 32.12 4.58 10.64
#